data_AF-A0A2S2N528-F1
#
_entry.id   AF-A0A2S2N528-F1
#
_cell.length_a   1.000
_cell.length_b   1.000
_cell.length_c   1.000
_cell.angle_alpha   90.00
_cell.angle_beta   90.00
_cell.angle_gamma   90.00
#
_symmetry.space_group_name_H-M   'P 1'
#
loop_
_entity.id
_entity.type
_entity.pdbx_description
1 polymer ?
#
loop_
_entity_poly.entity_id
_entity_poly.type
_entity_poly.pdbx_seq_one_letter_code
_entity_poly.pdbx_strand_id
1 'polypeptide(L)'
;ERGRGHFRRRAHFRVVPGAAAEAPKNPKNPKKSQKKPKKSRKMAQYKGAASEAGRALQLMKKRERQREHMEQLRQRIQEENIVKSNIDKKFSAHYDAVEAELKSSTVGLVTLNDMKAKQEALVKEREKQLAKREQSRELQLQLERQRERQRKQEAQRKISSLSFSLGHEEEEEEEAEAPEEAPKKRKLGKNPDVDTSFLPDREREEEENRLREELRQEWEAKQEKIKNEEIEITFSYWDGSGHRRTVKMKKG
;
A
#
# COMPACT_ATOMS: atom_id res chain seq x y z
N GLU A 1 -17.15 -25.00 58.65
CA GLU A 1 -16.83 -26.41 58.35
C GLU A 1 -16.82 -26.64 56.84
N ARG A 2 -15.80 -27.37 56.36
CA ARG A 2 -15.68 -28.13 55.08
C ARG A 2 -15.89 -27.33 53.78
N GLY A 3 -14.91 -27.07 52.91
CA GLY A 3 -13.72 -27.84 52.54
C GLY A 3 -14.00 -28.69 51.30
N ARG A 4 -13.44 -28.30 50.14
CA ARG A 4 -12.97 -29.16 49.03
C ARG A 4 -12.44 -28.28 47.89
N GLY A 5 -11.12 -28.16 47.79
CA GLY A 5 -10.43 -27.66 46.61
C GLY A 5 -10.08 -28.79 45.66
N HIS A 6 -10.04 -28.54 44.35
CA HIS A 6 -9.46 -29.46 43.35
C HIS A 6 -8.67 -28.66 42.28
N PHE A 7 -7.34 -28.71 42.45
CA PHE A 7 -6.29 -28.96 41.45
C PHE A 7 -6.38 -28.30 40.05
N ARG A 8 -5.60 -27.22 39.87
CA ARG A 8 -5.11 -26.74 38.58
C ARG A 8 -3.93 -27.62 38.11
N ARG A 9 -4.07 -28.32 36.97
CA ARG A 9 -2.95 -29.02 36.32
C ARG A 9 -2.22 -28.08 35.36
N ARG A 10 -1.00 -27.67 35.74
CA ARG A 10 0.01 -27.07 34.87
C ARG A 10 0.61 -28.17 33.98
N ALA A 11 0.46 -28.07 32.67
CA ALA A 11 1.20 -28.89 31.73
C ALA A 11 2.62 -28.31 31.58
N HIS A 12 3.60 -28.99 32.16
CA HIS A 12 5.02 -28.75 31.91
C HIS A 12 5.45 -29.59 30.72
N PHE A 13 5.76 -28.95 29.58
CA PHE A 13 6.38 -29.60 28.44
C PHE A 13 7.87 -29.80 28.75
N ARG A 14 8.24 -31.06 29.00
CA ARG A 14 9.59 -31.50 29.33
C ARG A 14 10.40 -31.64 28.03
N VAL A 15 11.40 -30.79 27.85
CA VAL A 15 12.39 -30.90 26.76
C VAL A 15 13.24 -32.15 27.02
N VAL A 16 13.20 -33.10 26.08
CA VAL A 16 14.05 -34.29 26.05
C VAL A 16 15.32 -33.97 25.25
N PRO A 17 16.53 -34.21 25.77
CA PRO A 17 17.76 -34.14 24.98
C PRO A 17 18.13 -35.54 24.46
N GLY A 18 18.28 -35.69 23.14
CA GLY A 18 18.80 -36.88 22.47
C GLY A 18 18.79 -36.62 20.95
N ALA A 19 19.77 -36.94 20.13
CA ALA A 19 20.97 -37.74 20.31
C ALA A 19 22.07 -37.19 19.39
N ALA A 20 23.31 -37.17 19.87
CA ALA A 20 24.50 -36.93 19.06
C ALA A 20 24.81 -38.20 18.24
N ALA A 21 24.85 -38.07 16.92
CA ALA A 21 25.28 -39.14 16.02
C ALA A 21 26.81 -39.25 16.06
N GLU A 22 27.30 -40.25 16.78
CA GLU A 22 28.71 -40.63 16.89
C GLU A 22 29.11 -41.51 15.68
N ALA A 23 30.27 -41.23 15.11
CA ALA A 23 30.81 -41.88 13.92
C ALA A 23 31.19 -43.36 14.15
N PRO A 24 31.04 -44.25 13.16
CA PRO A 24 31.46 -45.64 13.31
C PRO A 24 32.99 -45.79 13.25
N LYS A 25 33.57 -46.29 14.34
CA LYS A 25 34.96 -46.77 14.44
C LYS A 25 35.10 -48.10 13.68
N ASN A 26 35.98 -48.10 12.69
CA ASN A 26 36.33 -49.27 11.87
C ASN A 26 37.40 -50.14 12.58
N PRO A 27 37.25 -51.47 12.69
CA PRO A 27 38.23 -52.32 13.38
C PRO A 27 39.53 -52.49 12.59
N LYS A 28 40.65 -52.42 13.31
CA LYS A 28 41.98 -52.78 12.83
C LYS A 28 42.05 -54.30 12.59
N ASN A 29 42.66 -54.71 11.48
CA ASN A 29 43.38 -55.98 11.39
C ASN A 29 44.71 -55.78 10.61
N PRO A 30 45.84 -56.40 11.01
CA PRO A 30 47.16 -55.97 10.54
C PRO A 30 47.85 -56.93 9.54
N LYS A 31 48.81 -56.36 8.81
CA LYS A 31 49.95 -56.97 8.07
C LYS A 31 49.65 -57.62 6.70
N LYS A 32 50.21 -57.06 5.63
CA LYS A 32 51.56 -57.42 5.10
C LYS A 32 51.98 -56.53 3.92
N SER A 33 53.22 -56.07 4.01
CA SER A 33 54.16 -55.62 2.99
C SER A 33 53.83 -55.87 1.52
N GLN A 34 54.03 -54.85 0.66
CA GLN A 34 55.13 -54.82 -0.32
C GLN A 34 55.43 -53.36 -0.74
N LYS A 35 56.72 -52.98 -0.68
CA LYS A 35 57.25 -51.67 -1.07
C LYS A 35 57.34 -51.57 -2.59
N LYS A 36 56.87 -50.46 -3.18
CA LYS A 36 57.33 -49.96 -4.49
C LYS A 36 57.72 -48.47 -4.36
N PRO A 37 58.80 -48.01 -5.01
CA PRO A 37 59.36 -46.68 -4.76
C PRO A 37 58.46 -45.59 -5.35
N LYS A 38 58.09 -44.60 -4.53
CA LYS A 38 57.35 -43.41 -4.98
C LYS A 38 58.30 -42.43 -5.66
N LYS A 39 58.07 -42.17 -6.95
CA LYS A 39 58.63 -41.01 -7.66
C LYS A 39 58.18 -39.74 -6.93
N SER A 40 59.13 -38.87 -6.59
CA SER A 40 58.88 -37.56 -5.98
C SER A 40 57.94 -36.74 -6.87
N ARG A 41 56.69 -36.54 -6.42
CA ARG A 41 55.80 -35.52 -7.00
C ARG A 41 56.45 -34.16 -6.76
N LYS A 42 56.88 -33.50 -7.83
CA LYS A 42 57.22 -32.07 -7.81
C LYS A 42 56.04 -31.31 -7.18
N MET A 43 56.32 -30.52 -6.16
CA MET A 43 55.38 -29.57 -5.56
C MET A 43 54.80 -28.71 -6.67
N ALA A 44 53.51 -28.88 -6.96
CA ALA A 44 52.78 -27.97 -7.83
C ALA A 44 52.69 -26.64 -7.08
N GLN A 45 53.57 -25.71 -7.45
CA GLN A 45 53.51 -24.33 -6.99
C GLN A 45 52.18 -23.75 -7.41
N TYR A 46 51.38 -23.35 -6.42
CA TYR A 46 50.16 -22.60 -6.59
C TYR A 46 50.50 -21.23 -7.21
N LYS A 47 50.25 -21.09 -8.52
CA LYS A 47 50.35 -19.84 -9.30
C LYS A 47 49.00 -19.10 -9.35
N GLY A 48 48.21 -19.15 -8.27
CA GLY A 48 46.81 -18.70 -8.26
C GLY A 48 46.55 -17.27 -7.77
N ALA A 49 47.55 -16.58 -7.20
CA ALA A 49 47.32 -15.34 -6.45
C ALA A 49 46.68 -14.21 -7.28
N ALA A 50 46.96 -14.10 -8.58
CA ALA A 50 46.42 -13.05 -9.44
C ALA A 50 45.02 -13.35 -10.01
N SER A 51 44.71 -14.62 -10.27
CA SER A 51 43.41 -15.04 -10.82
C SER A 51 42.33 -15.17 -9.73
N GLU A 52 42.72 -15.56 -8.52
CA GLU A 52 41.80 -15.69 -7.40
C GLU A 52 41.36 -14.34 -6.80
N ALA A 53 42.16 -13.29 -6.97
CA ALA A 53 41.80 -11.93 -6.56
C ALA A 53 40.52 -11.45 -7.26
N GLY A 54 40.36 -11.72 -8.56
CA GLY A 54 39.14 -11.40 -9.31
C GLY A 54 37.92 -12.18 -8.82
N ARG A 55 38.10 -13.47 -8.52
CA ARG A 55 37.04 -14.34 -7.98
C ARG A 55 36.62 -13.90 -6.57
N ALA A 56 37.57 -13.50 -5.73
CA ALA A 56 37.30 -12.97 -4.39
C ALA A 56 36.50 -11.66 -4.45
N LEU A 57 36.86 -10.76 -5.38
CA LEU A 57 36.18 -9.48 -5.58
C LEU A 57 34.74 -9.67 -6.10
N GLN A 58 34.53 -10.65 -6.98
CA GLN A 58 33.20 -11.00 -7.48
C GLN A 58 32.30 -11.60 -6.39
N LEU A 59 32.87 -12.39 -5.48
CA LEU A 59 32.17 -12.91 -4.30
C LEU A 59 31.88 -11.84 -3.24
N MET A 60 32.74 -10.82 -3.12
CA MET A 60 32.48 -9.65 -2.28
C MET A 60 31.35 -8.79 -2.86
N LYS A 61 31.40 -8.47 -4.16
CA LYS A 61 30.35 -7.73 -4.87
C LYS A 61 29.00 -8.46 -4.85
N LYS A 62 29.00 -9.79 -4.89
CA LYS A 62 27.78 -10.59 -4.74
C LYS A 62 27.21 -10.52 -3.31
N ARG A 63 28.06 -10.52 -2.29
CA ARG A 63 27.64 -10.35 -0.88
C ARG A 63 27.12 -8.93 -0.61
N GLU A 64 27.74 -7.92 -1.19
CA GLU A 64 27.33 -6.52 -1.07
C GLU A 64 25.94 -6.31 -1.68
N ARG A 65 25.70 -6.75 -2.92
CA ARG A 65 24.37 -6.71 -3.55
C ARG A 65 23.31 -7.47 -2.76
N GLN A 66 23.67 -8.61 -2.16
CA GLN A 66 22.74 -9.36 -1.32
C GLN A 66 22.41 -8.60 -0.02
N ARG A 67 23.37 -7.89 0.57
CA ARG A 67 23.13 -7.02 1.73
C ARG A 67 22.25 -5.83 1.36
N GLU A 68 22.55 -5.13 0.27
CA GLU A 68 21.76 -4.01 -0.24
C GLU A 68 20.31 -4.43 -0.51
N HIS A 69 20.10 -5.58 -1.17
CA HIS A 69 18.77 -6.11 -1.43
C HIS A 69 18.01 -6.44 -0.13
N MET A 70 18.71 -7.00 0.87
CA MET A 70 18.11 -7.30 2.18
C MET A 70 17.78 -6.03 2.97
N GLU A 71 18.60 -4.99 2.86
CA GLU A 71 18.36 -3.68 3.49
C GLU A 71 17.18 -2.96 2.84
N GLN A 72 17.10 -2.95 1.50
CA GLN A 72 15.96 -2.40 0.75
C GLN A 72 14.67 -3.16 1.09
N LEU A 73 14.72 -4.49 1.19
CA LEU A 73 13.55 -5.28 1.57
C LEU A 73 13.14 -4.99 3.02
N ARG A 74 14.09 -4.82 3.94
CA ARG A 74 13.83 -4.39 5.32
C ARG A 74 13.17 -3.01 5.38
N GLN A 75 13.68 -2.05 4.62
CA GLN A 75 13.13 -0.69 4.55
C GLN A 75 11.70 -0.72 3.99
N ARG A 76 11.45 -1.44 2.89
CA ARG A 76 10.09 -1.63 2.36
C ARG A 76 9.14 -2.24 3.38
N ILE A 77 9.57 -3.30 4.10
CA ILE A 77 8.74 -3.93 5.13
C ILE A 77 8.43 -2.94 6.27
N GLN A 78 9.42 -2.13 6.69
CA GLN A 78 9.21 -1.09 7.71
C GLN A 78 8.23 -0.02 7.23
N GLU A 79 8.39 0.50 6.01
CA GLU A 79 7.49 1.48 5.40
C GLU A 79 6.06 0.93 5.28
N GLU A 80 5.88 -0.28 4.76
CA GLU A 80 4.58 -0.93 4.67
C GLU A 80 3.94 -1.16 6.04
N ASN A 81 4.73 -1.51 7.07
CA ASN A 81 4.23 -1.69 8.43
C ASN A 81 3.80 -0.36 9.07
N ILE A 82 4.53 0.73 8.81
CA ILE A 82 4.16 2.09 9.25
C ILE A 82 2.87 2.53 8.54
N VAL A 83 2.72 2.24 7.24
CA VAL A 83 1.50 2.59 6.49
C VAL A 83 0.30 1.78 6.97
N LYS A 84 0.49 0.50 7.34
CA LYS A 84 -0.54 -0.40 7.90
C LYS A 84 -0.94 -0.05 9.33
N SER A 85 0.01 0.32 10.19
CA SER A 85 -0.27 0.75 11.58
C SER A 85 -0.88 2.15 11.67
N ASN A 86 -0.72 2.99 10.65
CA ASN A 86 -1.39 4.28 10.56
C ASN A 86 -2.82 4.20 10.00
N ILE A 87 -3.39 3.01 9.77
CA ILE A 87 -4.75 2.86 9.22
C ILE A 87 -5.81 3.32 10.23
N ASP A 88 -5.69 2.99 11.52
CA ASP A 88 -6.66 3.41 12.54
C ASP A 88 -6.75 4.93 12.70
N LYS A 89 -5.62 5.64 12.51
CA LYS A 89 -5.56 7.11 12.56
C LYS A 89 -6.14 7.78 11.31
N LYS A 90 -6.20 7.08 10.17
CA LYS A 90 -6.77 7.62 8.91
C LYS A 90 -8.30 7.77 9.00
N PHE A 91 -8.96 7.00 9.85
CA PHE A 91 -10.42 7.05 10.02
C PHE A 91 -10.86 7.87 11.24
N SER A 92 -10.00 8.00 12.26
CA SER A 92 -10.38 8.65 13.52
C SER A 92 -9.99 10.14 13.63
N ALA A 93 -8.94 10.59 12.94
CA ALA A 93 -8.40 11.95 13.18
C ALA A 93 -9.21 13.09 12.54
N HIS A 94 -10.02 12.81 11.51
CA HIS A 94 -10.63 13.89 10.73
C HIS A 94 -11.91 14.47 11.31
N TYR A 95 -12.66 13.67 12.10
CA TYR A 95 -13.84 14.14 12.82
C TYR A 95 -13.48 14.57 14.24
N ASP A 96 -12.63 13.81 14.93
CA ASP A 96 -12.41 14.01 16.36
C ASP A 96 -11.63 15.31 16.68
N ALA A 97 -10.66 15.71 15.84
CA ALA A 97 -9.88 16.93 16.11
C ALA A 97 -10.69 18.22 15.89
N VAL A 98 -11.41 18.32 14.76
CA VAL A 98 -12.23 19.48 14.40
C VAL A 98 -13.44 19.58 15.31
N GLU A 99 -14.09 18.45 15.60
CA GLU A 99 -15.24 18.40 16.49
C GLU A 99 -14.84 18.63 17.95
N ALA A 100 -13.67 18.17 18.41
CA ALA A 100 -13.16 18.51 19.73
C ALA A 100 -12.80 20.00 19.87
N GLU A 101 -12.24 20.63 18.83
CA GLU A 101 -11.97 22.08 18.81
C GLU A 101 -13.27 22.89 18.80
N LEU A 102 -14.26 22.49 18.01
CA LEU A 102 -15.61 23.05 18.05
C LEU A 102 -16.25 22.85 19.42
N LYS A 103 -16.23 21.64 20.00
CA LYS A 103 -16.82 21.36 21.32
C LYS A 103 -16.14 22.15 22.42
N SER A 104 -14.81 22.14 22.49
CA SER A 104 -14.06 22.86 23.54
C SER A 104 -14.18 24.37 23.42
N SER A 105 -14.20 24.92 22.20
CA SER A 105 -14.38 26.36 21.98
C SER A 105 -15.82 26.84 22.20
N THR A 106 -16.80 25.93 22.29
CA THR A 106 -18.22 26.25 22.45
C THR A 106 -18.78 25.89 23.83
N VAL A 107 -17.94 25.40 24.75
CA VAL A 107 -18.29 25.25 26.16
C VAL A 107 -18.25 26.62 26.84
N GLY A 108 -19.43 27.19 27.12
CA GLY A 108 -19.59 28.47 27.82
C GLY A 108 -20.78 29.30 27.31
N LEU A 109 -20.91 30.54 27.78
CA LEU A 109 -21.92 31.48 27.28
C LEU A 109 -21.43 32.05 25.94
N VAL A 110 -21.90 31.45 24.83
CA VAL A 110 -21.48 31.81 23.47
C VAL A 110 -22.68 32.33 22.69
N THR A 111 -22.50 33.42 21.95
CA THR A 111 -23.60 33.98 21.15
C THR A 111 -23.78 33.21 19.85
N LEU A 112 -24.97 33.27 19.24
CA LEU A 112 -25.23 32.60 17.95
C LEU A 112 -24.29 33.09 16.84
N ASN A 113 -23.85 34.35 16.91
CA ASN A 113 -22.90 34.92 15.95
C ASN A 113 -21.51 34.30 16.12
N ASP A 114 -21.06 34.08 17.36
CA ASP A 114 -19.76 33.46 17.63
C ASP A 114 -19.73 31.99 17.18
N MET A 115 -20.84 31.26 17.31
CA MET A 115 -20.98 29.88 16.81
C MET A 115 -20.84 29.83 15.29
N LYS A 116 -21.53 30.73 14.58
CA LYS A 116 -21.46 30.83 13.11
C LYS A 116 -20.06 31.22 12.64
N ALA A 117 -19.45 32.21 13.28
CA ALA A 117 -18.11 32.66 12.96
C ALA A 117 -17.06 31.53 13.13
N LYS A 118 -17.17 30.72 14.19
CA LYS A 118 -16.29 29.57 14.41
C LYS A 118 -16.49 28.46 13.38
N GLN A 119 -17.74 28.17 13.01
CA GLN A 119 -18.04 27.19 11.96
C GLN A 119 -17.51 27.65 10.59
N GLU A 120 -17.73 28.90 10.21
CA GLU A 120 -17.23 29.48 8.97
C GLU A 120 -15.70 29.52 8.94
N ALA A 121 -15.04 29.85 10.06
CA ALA A 121 -13.59 29.85 10.16
C ALA A 121 -12.99 28.46 9.90
N LEU A 122 -13.56 27.41 10.50
CA LEU A 122 -13.12 26.03 10.32
C LEU A 122 -13.33 25.52 8.89
N VAL A 123 -14.48 25.84 8.28
CA VAL A 123 -14.75 25.51 6.88
C VAL A 123 -13.73 26.20 5.97
N LYS A 124 -13.51 27.50 6.16
CA LYS A 124 -12.57 28.29 5.37
C LYS A 124 -11.12 27.84 5.54
N GLU A 125 -10.72 27.40 6.73
CA GLU A 125 -9.39 26.85 6.95
C GLU A 125 -9.20 25.51 6.22
N ARG A 126 -10.22 24.65 6.26
CA ARG A 126 -10.22 23.37 5.54
C ARG A 126 -10.16 23.58 4.03
N GLU A 127 -10.95 24.50 3.49
CA GLU A 127 -10.92 24.87 2.07
C GLU A 127 -9.54 25.40 1.66
N LYS A 128 -8.92 26.25 2.48
CA LYS A 128 -7.55 26.73 2.24
C LYS A 128 -6.51 25.59 2.27
N GLN A 129 -6.64 24.63 3.18
CA GLN A 129 -5.73 23.48 3.23
C GLN A 129 -5.88 22.58 2.00
N LEU A 130 -7.11 22.33 1.56
CA LEU A 130 -7.39 21.58 0.33
C LEU A 130 -6.83 22.30 -0.89
N ALA A 131 -7.10 23.60 -1.03
CA ALA A 131 -6.58 24.41 -2.13
C ALA A 131 -5.04 24.43 -2.18
N LYS A 132 -4.36 24.58 -1.04
CA LYS A 132 -2.89 24.51 -0.97
C LYS A 132 -2.35 23.15 -1.39
N ARG A 133 -3.02 22.07 -0.98
CA ARG A 133 -2.64 20.70 -1.33
C ARG A 133 -2.82 20.44 -2.83
N GLU A 134 -3.92 20.90 -3.41
CA GLU A 134 -4.18 20.81 -4.85
C GLU A 134 -3.14 21.60 -5.65
N GLN A 135 -2.86 22.85 -5.27
CA GLN A 135 -1.82 23.67 -5.89
C GLN A 135 -0.45 22.99 -5.85
N SER A 136 -0.06 22.41 -4.71
CA SER A 136 1.21 21.71 -4.58
C SER A 136 1.29 20.46 -5.48
N ARG A 137 0.18 19.73 -5.62
CA ARG A 137 0.09 18.53 -6.46
C ARG A 137 0.13 18.90 -7.93
N GLU A 138 -0.55 19.97 -8.32
CA GLU A 138 -0.53 20.49 -9.68
C GLU A 138 0.87 20.95 -10.09
N LEU A 139 1.56 21.69 -9.21
CA LEU A 139 2.96 22.09 -9.44
C LEU A 139 3.89 20.88 -9.61
N GLN A 140 3.72 19.82 -8.82
CA GLN A 140 4.49 18.59 -8.98
C GLN A 140 4.23 17.91 -10.33
N LEU A 141 2.98 17.79 -10.75
CA LEU A 141 2.62 17.21 -12.05
C LEU A 141 3.15 18.04 -13.21
N GLN A 142 3.14 19.37 -13.11
CA GLN A 142 3.73 20.25 -14.12
C GLN A 142 5.25 20.04 -14.24
N LEU A 143 5.95 19.96 -13.11
CA LEU A 143 7.40 19.71 -13.08
C LEU A 143 7.75 18.34 -13.68
N GLU A 144 6.97 17.31 -13.38
CA GLU A 144 7.14 15.96 -13.94
C GLU A 144 6.92 15.96 -15.46
N ARG A 145 5.87 16.63 -15.94
CA ARG A 145 5.58 16.79 -17.37
C ARG A 145 6.71 17.54 -18.10
N GLN A 146 7.30 18.56 -17.49
CA GLN A 146 8.46 19.26 -18.06
C GLN A 146 9.70 18.35 -18.14
N ARG A 147 9.97 17.55 -17.10
CA ARG A 147 11.09 16.58 -17.10
C ARG A 147 10.90 15.50 -18.18
N GLU A 148 9.69 15.02 -18.37
CA GLU A 148 9.39 14.04 -19.41
C GLU A 148 9.60 14.63 -20.82
N ARG A 149 9.16 15.87 -21.05
CA ARG A 149 9.41 16.60 -22.31
C ARG A 149 10.90 16.78 -22.58
N GLN A 150 11.68 17.17 -21.58
CA GLN A 150 13.14 17.30 -21.71
C GLN A 150 13.79 15.97 -22.08
N ARG A 151 13.40 14.86 -21.42
CA ARG A 151 13.91 13.51 -21.74
C ARG A 151 13.57 13.09 -23.18
N LYS A 152 12.37 13.40 -23.65
CA LYS A 152 11.96 13.12 -25.05
C LYS A 152 12.78 13.94 -26.05
N GLN A 153 12.98 15.23 -25.79
CA GLN A 153 13.81 16.08 -26.64
C GLN A 153 15.27 15.64 -26.67
N GLU A 154 15.85 15.26 -25.53
CA GLU A 154 17.21 14.71 -25.47
C GLU A 154 17.32 13.39 -26.23
N ALA A 155 16.32 12.51 -26.14
CA ALA A 155 16.28 11.28 -26.92
C ALA A 155 16.19 11.56 -28.41
N GLN A 156 15.34 12.50 -28.83
CA GLN A 156 15.20 12.91 -30.23
C GLN A 156 16.49 13.55 -30.76
N ARG A 157 17.14 14.43 -30.00
CA ARG A 157 18.45 15.01 -30.35
C ARG A 157 19.54 13.95 -30.46
N LYS A 158 19.55 12.96 -29.57
CA LYS A 158 20.48 11.82 -29.65
C LYS A 158 20.23 11.02 -30.93
N ILE A 159 18.97 10.74 -31.26
CA ILE A 159 18.61 10.02 -32.49
C ILE A 159 18.99 10.84 -33.73
N SER A 160 18.68 12.14 -33.77
CA SER A 160 19.01 13.02 -34.91
C SER A 160 20.52 13.30 -35.04
N SER A 161 21.28 13.23 -33.94
CA SER A 161 22.75 13.35 -33.95
C SER A 161 23.45 12.11 -34.50
N LEU A 162 22.75 10.98 -34.62
CA LEU A 162 23.26 9.79 -35.27
C LEU A 162 23.03 9.92 -36.78
N SER A 163 24.11 9.87 -37.56
CA SER A 163 24.13 10.09 -39.01
C SER A 163 23.44 9.01 -39.86
N PHE A 164 22.53 8.23 -39.28
CA PHE A 164 21.81 7.13 -39.95
C PHE A 164 20.36 7.47 -40.32
N SER A 165 19.82 8.62 -39.91
CA SER A 165 18.47 9.06 -40.32
C SER A 165 18.53 10.00 -41.54
N LEU A 166 18.77 9.45 -42.72
CA LEU A 166 18.45 10.11 -43.99
C LEU A 166 16.98 9.77 -44.32
N GLY A 167 16.05 10.68 -44.00
CA GLY A 167 14.64 10.57 -44.41
C GLY A 167 13.59 10.68 -43.31
N HIS A 168 13.66 11.69 -42.43
CA HIS A 168 12.45 12.16 -41.75
C HIS A 168 12.02 13.45 -42.43
N GLU A 169 11.37 13.25 -43.58
CA GLU A 169 10.57 14.25 -44.26
C GLU A 169 9.46 14.70 -43.29
N GLU A 170 9.31 16.01 -43.18
CA GLU A 170 8.26 16.68 -42.43
C GLU A 170 6.89 16.17 -42.88
N GLU A 171 6.17 15.50 -41.98
CA GLU A 171 4.71 15.40 -42.06
C GLU A 171 4.16 16.28 -40.94
N GLU A 172 4.13 17.57 -41.25
CA GLU A 172 3.28 18.56 -40.61
C GLU A 172 1.84 18.27 -41.08
N GLU A 173 1.11 17.45 -40.32
CA GLU A 173 -0.33 17.29 -40.48
C GLU A 173 -1.03 18.00 -39.32
N GLU A 174 -1.32 19.27 -39.56
CA GLU A 174 -2.34 20.04 -38.86
C GLU A 174 -3.73 19.53 -39.30
N GLU A 175 -4.65 19.48 -38.34
CA GLU A 175 -6.11 19.38 -38.51
C GLU A 175 -6.75 17.99 -38.71
N ALA A 176 -7.25 17.42 -37.60
CA ALA A 176 -8.57 16.76 -37.56
C ALA A 176 -9.04 16.55 -36.12
N GLU A 177 -9.95 17.43 -35.69
CA GLU A 177 -10.82 17.25 -34.53
C GLU A 177 -11.87 16.15 -34.84
N ALA A 178 -11.72 14.97 -34.24
CA ALA A 178 -12.78 13.95 -34.11
C ALA A 178 -12.52 13.05 -32.89
N PRO A 179 -13.48 12.86 -31.97
CA PRO A 179 -13.33 11.96 -30.84
C PRO A 179 -13.70 10.54 -31.27
N GLU A 180 -12.79 9.82 -31.90
CA GLU A 180 -12.92 8.37 -32.03
C GLU A 180 -12.30 7.68 -30.81
N GLU A 181 -13.14 6.93 -30.11
CA GLU A 181 -12.72 5.93 -29.13
C GLU A 181 -11.70 4.99 -29.78
N ALA A 182 -10.42 5.25 -29.51
CA ALA A 182 -9.35 4.38 -29.96
C ALA A 182 -9.64 2.94 -29.47
N PRO A 183 -9.71 1.95 -30.37
CA PRO A 183 -9.96 0.57 -29.97
C PRO A 183 -8.82 0.15 -29.04
N LYS A 184 -9.18 -0.18 -27.79
CA LYS A 184 -8.23 -0.68 -26.79
C LYS A 184 -7.41 -1.79 -27.44
N LYS A 185 -6.13 -1.52 -27.71
CA LYS A 185 -5.20 -2.48 -28.31
C LYS A 185 -5.22 -3.73 -27.45
N ARG A 186 -5.95 -4.76 -27.88
CA ARG A 186 -6.00 -6.04 -27.17
C ARG A 186 -4.57 -6.52 -27.08
N LYS A 187 -4.12 -6.75 -25.84
CA LYS A 187 -2.74 -7.15 -25.50
C LYS A 187 -2.41 -8.41 -26.31
N LEU A 188 -1.79 -8.25 -27.48
CA LEU A 188 -1.49 -9.33 -28.40
C LEU A 188 -0.48 -10.26 -27.70
N GLY A 189 -0.89 -11.51 -27.42
CA GLY A 189 0.00 -12.54 -26.84
C GLY A 189 -0.36 -13.03 -25.44
N LYS A 190 -1.48 -12.62 -24.82
CA LYS A 190 -1.97 -13.23 -23.58
C LYS A 190 -3.27 -14.00 -23.82
N ASN A 191 -3.34 -15.22 -23.31
CA ASN A 191 -4.55 -16.05 -23.37
C ASN A 191 -5.69 -15.33 -22.60
N PRO A 192 -6.86 -15.10 -23.24
CA PRO A 192 -7.98 -14.39 -22.62
C PRO A 192 -8.60 -15.10 -21.41
N ASP A 193 -8.41 -16.42 -21.26
CA ASP A 193 -8.92 -17.20 -20.13
C ASP A 193 -8.04 -17.15 -18.88
N VAL A 194 -6.86 -16.53 -18.97
CA VAL A 194 -5.98 -16.39 -17.80
C VAL A 194 -6.53 -15.28 -16.91
N ASP A 195 -6.96 -15.65 -15.70
CA ASP A 195 -7.44 -14.70 -14.71
C ASP A 195 -6.35 -13.65 -14.39
N THR A 196 -6.64 -12.39 -14.74
CA THR A 196 -5.77 -11.24 -14.46
C THR A 196 -6.32 -10.38 -13.32
N SER A 197 -7.21 -10.93 -12.49
CA SER A 197 -7.75 -10.30 -11.27
C SER A 197 -6.65 -9.82 -10.33
N PHE A 198 -5.55 -10.57 -10.23
CA PHE A 198 -4.42 -10.31 -9.32
C PHE A 198 -3.43 -9.23 -9.82
N LEU A 199 -3.53 -8.81 -11.09
CA LEU A 199 -2.72 -7.71 -11.61
C LEU A 199 -3.38 -6.38 -11.27
N PRO A 200 -2.63 -5.39 -10.76
CA PRO A 200 -3.10 -4.02 -10.66
C PRO A 200 -3.55 -3.54 -12.04
N ASP A 201 -4.85 -3.33 -12.20
CA ASP A 201 -5.47 -2.93 -13.45
C ASP A 201 -6.25 -1.65 -13.20
N ARG A 202 -5.71 -0.54 -13.70
CA ARG A 202 -6.21 0.80 -13.42
C ARG A 202 -7.64 1.01 -13.91
N GLU A 203 -8.00 0.41 -15.05
CA GLU A 203 -9.37 0.51 -15.58
C GLU A 203 -10.37 -0.22 -14.66
N ARG A 204 -9.98 -1.38 -14.13
CA ARG A 204 -10.82 -2.15 -13.18
C ARG A 204 -10.99 -1.42 -11.85
N GLU A 205 -9.93 -0.83 -11.32
CA GLU A 205 -9.99 -0.02 -10.10
C GLU A 205 -10.87 1.22 -10.29
N GLU A 206 -10.81 1.86 -11.46
CA GLU A 206 -11.68 2.99 -11.80
C GLU A 206 -13.15 2.57 -11.92
N GLU A 207 -13.46 1.42 -12.53
CA GLU A 207 -14.81 0.85 -12.60
C GLU A 207 -15.35 0.46 -11.21
N GLU A 208 -14.53 -0.17 -10.37
CA GLU A 208 -14.89 -0.52 -9.00
C GLU A 208 -15.17 0.74 -8.16
N ASN A 209 -14.37 1.79 -8.33
CA ASN A 209 -14.61 3.07 -7.67
C ASN A 209 -15.92 3.74 -8.14
N ARG A 210 -16.22 3.70 -9.44
CA ARG A 210 -17.50 4.22 -9.96
C ARG A 210 -18.69 3.47 -9.36
N LEU A 211 -18.66 2.13 -9.37
CA LEU A 211 -19.70 1.30 -8.75
C LEU A 211 -19.84 1.60 -7.25
N ARG A 212 -18.73 1.84 -6.57
CA ARG A 212 -18.73 2.21 -5.15
C ARG A 212 -19.35 3.56 -4.88
N GLU A 213 -19.10 4.54 -5.74
CA GLU A 213 -19.72 5.87 -5.68
C GLU A 213 -21.22 5.82 -5.99
N GLU A 214 -21.63 5.04 -6.99
CA GLU A 214 -23.04 4.80 -7.30
C GLU A 214 -23.78 4.16 -6.12
N LEU A 215 -23.23 3.09 -5.53
CA LEU A 215 -23.78 2.45 -4.34
C LEU A 215 -23.87 3.40 -3.14
N ARG A 216 -22.91 4.32 -3.01
CA ARG A 216 -22.92 5.35 -1.96
C ARG A 216 -24.07 6.32 -2.15
N GLN A 217 -24.28 6.80 -3.38
CA GLN A 217 -25.41 7.69 -3.71
C GLN A 217 -26.75 6.97 -3.52
N GLU A 218 -26.87 5.72 -3.98
CA GLU A 218 -28.07 4.93 -3.76
C GLU A 218 -28.37 4.74 -2.27
N TRP A 219 -27.33 4.50 -1.46
CA TRP A 219 -27.49 4.34 -0.02
C TRP A 219 -27.92 5.66 0.63
N GLU A 220 -27.30 6.79 0.28
CA GLU A 220 -27.69 8.12 0.75
C GLU A 220 -29.13 8.45 0.36
N ALA A 221 -29.52 8.19 -0.89
CA ALA A 221 -30.89 8.38 -1.37
C ALA A 221 -31.90 7.47 -0.63
N LYS A 222 -31.55 6.20 -0.38
CA LYS A 222 -32.38 5.28 0.42
C LYS A 222 -32.52 5.78 1.85
N GLN A 223 -31.44 6.29 2.46
CA GLN A 223 -31.47 6.87 3.81
C GLN A 223 -32.33 8.13 3.86
N GLU A 224 -32.15 9.04 2.90
CA GLU A 224 -32.93 10.26 2.81
C GLU A 224 -34.42 9.96 2.61
N LYS A 225 -34.75 8.98 1.77
CA LYS A 225 -36.12 8.51 1.59
C LYS A 225 -36.71 7.99 2.89
N ILE A 226 -35.98 7.13 3.62
CA ILE A 226 -36.41 6.60 4.91
C ILE A 226 -36.62 7.73 5.93
N LYS A 227 -35.71 8.71 6.00
CA LYS A 227 -35.84 9.84 6.93
C LYS A 227 -37.02 10.74 6.57
N ASN A 228 -37.28 10.92 5.28
CA ASN A 228 -38.39 11.72 4.78
C ASN A 228 -39.75 11.01 4.85
N GLU A 229 -39.81 9.71 5.17
CA GLU A 229 -41.07 9.02 5.46
C GLU A 229 -41.81 9.76 6.59
N GLU A 230 -42.99 10.29 6.28
CA GLU A 230 -43.86 10.93 7.25
C GLU A 230 -44.59 9.87 8.06
N ILE A 231 -44.46 9.97 9.39
CA ILE A 231 -45.11 9.09 10.35
C ILE A 231 -46.15 9.89 11.11
N GLU A 232 -47.35 9.34 11.20
CA GLU A 232 -48.43 9.84 12.06
C GLU A 232 -48.27 9.26 13.46
N ILE A 233 -47.79 10.07 14.40
CA ILE A 233 -47.76 9.70 15.81
C ILE A 233 -49.08 10.15 16.43
N THR A 234 -49.88 9.17 16.83
CA THR A 234 -51.00 9.44 17.73
C THR A 234 -50.46 9.45 19.16
N PHE A 235 -50.59 10.58 19.85
CA PHE A 235 -50.31 10.66 21.27
C PHE A 235 -51.58 11.04 22.04
N SER A 236 -51.67 10.53 23.25
CA SER A 236 -52.73 10.88 24.19
C SER A 236 -52.11 11.33 25.49
N TYR A 237 -52.63 12.42 26.03
CA TYR A 237 -52.27 12.88 27.37
C TYR A 237 -53.54 12.99 28.22
N TRP A 238 -53.36 12.87 29.54
CA TRP A 238 -54.44 12.88 30.52
C TRP A 238 -54.20 14.02 31.52
N ASP A 239 -55.13 14.98 31.51
CA ASP A 239 -55.17 16.16 32.38
C ASP A 239 -56.48 16.25 33.17
N GLY A 240 -57.27 15.18 33.20
CA GLY A 240 -58.63 15.11 33.77
C GLY A 240 -59.73 14.94 32.71
N SER A 241 -59.39 15.15 31.42
CA SER A 241 -60.19 14.76 30.27
C SER A 241 -59.30 14.06 29.24
N GLY A 242 -59.88 13.16 28.43
CA GLY A 242 -59.12 12.33 27.49
C GLY A 242 -58.76 13.09 26.22
N HIS A 243 -57.52 13.53 26.08
CA HIS A 243 -57.06 14.26 24.90
C HIS A 243 -56.21 13.38 23.98
N ARG A 244 -56.79 12.97 22.84
CA ARG A 244 -56.09 12.24 21.77
C ARG A 244 -55.81 13.19 20.60
N ARG A 245 -54.55 13.34 20.21
CA ARG A 245 -54.13 14.15 19.06
C ARG A 245 -53.19 13.36 18.15
N THR A 246 -53.22 13.69 16.87
CA THR A 246 -52.32 13.14 15.86
C THR A 246 -51.36 14.24 15.40
N VAL A 247 -50.07 13.93 15.34
CA VAL A 247 -49.04 14.81 14.76
C VAL A 247 -48.30 14.05 13.67
N LYS A 248 -48.14 14.72 12.53
CA LYS A 248 -47.33 14.25 11.40
C LYS A 248 -45.91 14.74 11.59
N MET A 249 -44.95 13.83 11.57
CA MET A 249 -43.53 14.17 11.65
C MET A 249 -42.71 13.22 10.78
N LYS A 250 -41.55 13.68 10.33
CA LYS A 250 -40.59 12.84 9.59
C LYS A 250 -39.95 11.83 10.54
N LYS A 251 -39.56 10.67 10.00
CA LYS A 251 -38.94 9.57 10.77
C LYS A 251 -37.54 9.90 11.28
N GLY A 252 -36.79 10.74 10.55
CA GLY A 252 -35.37 11.02 10.76
C GLY A 252 -35.06 12.39 11.34
#